data_AF-A0A3N5VAD7-F1
#
_entry.id   AF-A0A3N5VAD7-F1
#
_cell.length_a   1.000
_cell.length_b   1.000
_cell.length_c   1.000
_cell.angle_alpha   90.00
_cell.angle_beta   90.00
_cell.angle_gamma   90.00
#
_symmetry.space_group_name_H-M   'P 1'
#
loop_
_entity.id
_entity.type
_entity.pdbx_description
1 polymer ?
#
loop_
_entity_poly.entity_id
_entity_poly.type
_entity_poly.pdbx_seq_one_letter_code
_entity_poly.pdbx_strand_id
1 'polypeptide(L)'
;MKEVLARMLEEGIVPVIRVSSAAEAFEVAKAIKEGGISVLEVTMTVPGAMDVIKEVNQKFGKEVLLGAGTILDPETARVAFLNGAKFLVTPSLNLEVIKMSNRYSAVV
;
A
#
# COMPACT_ATOMS: atom_id res chain seq x y z
N MET A 1 -2.88 -1.36 -13.69
CA MET A 1 -1.55 -0.71 -13.83
C MET A 1 -1.62 0.75 -14.29
N LYS A 2 -2.09 1.08 -15.51
CA LYS A 2 -2.11 2.47 -16.02
C LYS A 2 -2.92 3.44 -15.14
N GLU A 3 -4.09 3.02 -14.66
CA GLU A 3 -4.95 3.83 -13.79
C GLU A 3 -4.32 4.12 -12.43
N VAL A 4 -3.66 3.12 -11.83
CA VAL A 4 -2.94 3.25 -10.56
C VAL A 4 -1.83 4.30 -10.70
N LEU A 5 -0.98 4.16 -11.71
CA LEU A 5 0.11 5.10 -11.96
C LEU A 5 -0.41 6.52 -12.26
N ALA A 6 -1.46 6.64 -13.09
CA ALA A 6 -2.06 7.94 -13.40
C ALA A 6 -2.56 8.66 -12.14
N ARG A 7 -3.25 7.94 -11.25
CA ARG A 7 -3.75 8.49 -9.99
C ARG A 7 -2.62 8.91 -9.05
N MET A 8 -1.53 8.14 -8.98
CA MET A 8 -0.34 8.51 -8.20
C MET A 8 0.30 9.80 -8.74
N LEU A 9 0.36 9.96 -10.07
CA LEU A 9 0.91 11.16 -10.70
C LEU A 9 0.01 12.39 -10.53
N GLU A 10 -1.31 12.21 -10.55
CA GLU A 10 -2.30 13.27 -10.31
C GLU A 10 -2.26 13.77 -8.86
N GLU A 11 -2.14 12.86 -7.89
CA GLU A 11 -2.02 13.21 -6.46
C GLU A 11 -0.69 13.94 -6.17
N GLY A 12 0.39 13.55 -6.84
CA GLY A 12 1.71 14.19 -6.72
C GLY A 12 2.46 13.92 -5.40
N ILE A 13 1.82 13.27 -4.43
CA ILE A 13 2.40 12.87 -3.15
C ILE A 13 1.92 11.47 -2.73
N VAL A 14 2.81 10.70 -2.12
CA VAL A 14 2.50 9.40 -1.52
C VAL A 14 3.06 9.38 -0.09
N PRO A 15 2.23 9.58 0.94
CA PRO A 15 2.66 9.45 2.33
C PRO A 15 2.97 7.98 2.68
N VAL A 16 4.06 7.79 3.41
CA VAL A 16 4.48 6.48 3.93
C VAL A 16 4.20 6.42 5.42
N ILE A 17 3.28 5.54 5.83
CA ILE A 17 2.87 5.39 7.22
C ILE A 17 3.84 4.47 7.95
N ARG A 18 4.60 5.03 8.89
CA ARG A 18 5.53 4.32 9.78
C ARG A 18 5.29 4.76 11.22
N VAL A 19 4.65 3.89 11.99
CA VAL A 19 4.28 4.12 13.38
C VAL A 19 4.40 2.83 14.20
N SER A 20 4.22 2.92 15.51
CA SER A 20 4.57 1.85 16.44
C SER A 20 3.46 0.82 16.69
N SER A 21 2.25 1.03 16.13
CA SER A 21 1.13 0.10 16.28
C SER A 21 0.16 0.10 15.10
N ALA A 22 -0.58 -1.00 14.93
CA ALA A 22 -1.63 -1.10 13.92
C ALA A 22 -2.75 -0.08 14.11
N ALA A 23 -3.19 0.14 15.36
CA ALA A 23 -4.24 1.09 15.69
C ALA A 23 -3.85 2.53 15.29
N GLU A 24 -2.62 2.94 15.61
CA GLU A 24 -2.08 4.23 15.20
C GLU A 24 -1.98 4.33 13.67
N ALA A 25 -1.55 3.27 12.99
CA ALA A 25 -1.43 3.28 11.54
C ALA A 25 -2.79 3.44 10.85
N PHE A 26 -3.84 2.82 11.39
CA PHE A 26 -5.19 2.99 10.90
C PHE A 26 -5.70 4.44 11.10
N GLU A 27 -5.51 5.02 12.28
CA GLU A 27 -5.91 6.41 12.54
C GLU A 27 -5.13 7.41 11.66
N VAL A 28 -3.84 7.18 11.43
CA VAL A 28 -3.05 7.99 10.49
C VAL A 28 -3.57 7.86 9.06
N ALA A 29 -3.89 6.65 8.60
CA ALA A 29 -4.45 6.44 7.26
C ALA A 29 -5.79 7.18 7.09
N LYS A 30 -6.64 7.15 8.12
CA LYS A 30 -7.90 7.89 8.17
C LYS A 30 -7.65 9.40 8.13
N ALA A 31 -6.72 9.92 8.91
CA ALA A 31 -6.38 11.34 8.95
C ALA A 31 -5.82 11.84 7.59
N ILE A 32 -4.98 11.05 6.93
CA ILE A 32 -4.46 11.35 5.57
C ILE A 32 -5.62 11.48 4.58
N LYS A 33 -6.55 10.52 4.61
CA LYS A 33 -7.76 10.53 3.78
C LYS A 33 -8.64 11.76 4.05
N GLU A 34 -8.86 12.09 5.32
CA GLU A 34 -9.64 13.28 5.72
C GLU A 34 -8.94 14.59 5.34
N GLY A 35 -7.61 14.60 5.28
CA GLY A 35 -6.79 15.68 4.75
C GLY A 35 -6.84 15.84 3.23
N GLY A 36 -7.57 14.98 2.52
CA GLY A 36 -7.78 15.04 1.07
C GLY A 36 -6.76 14.28 0.24
N ILE A 37 -5.79 13.61 0.87
CA ILE A 37 -4.81 12.78 0.14
C ILE A 37 -5.41 11.40 -0.11
N SER A 38 -5.49 11.01 -1.37
CA SER A 38 -6.17 9.79 -1.78
C SER A 38 -5.22 8.64 -2.15
N VAL A 39 -3.91 8.81 -1.99
CA VAL A 39 -2.89 7.78 -2.22
C VAL A 39 -2.02 7.65 -0.98
N LEU A 40 -1.82 6.43 -0.46
CA LEU A 40 -0.99 6.21 0.73
C LEU A 40 -0.39 4.80 0.76
N GLU A 41 0.71 4.65 1.51
CA GLU A 41 1.41 3.39 1.68
C GLU A 41 1.53 3.03 3.18
N VAL A 42 1.29 1.76 3.52
CA VAL A 42 1.66 1.21 4.82
C VAL A 42 2.91 0.35 4.65
N THR A 43 4.00 0.72 5.33
CA THR A 43 5.23 -0.08 5.28
C THR A 43 5.13 -1.32 6.18
N MET A 44 5.73 -2.43 5.74
CA MET A 44 5.86 -3.68 6.50
C MET A 44 6.64 -3.53 7.81
N THR A 45 7.26 -2.38 8.08
CA THR A 45 7.86 -2.11 9.39
C THR A 45 6.84 -1.74 10.47
N VAL A 46 5.57 -1.49 10.11
CA VAL A 46 4.49 -1.29 11.08
C VAL A 46 4.06 -2.66 11.65
N PRO A 47 4.00 -2.84 12.99
CA PRO A 47 3.44 -4.04 13.57
C PRO A 47 1.99 -4.25 13.13
N GLY A 48 1.69 -5.41 12.52
CA GLY A 48 0.35 -5.71 12.00
C GLY A 48 0.00 -5.01 10.68
N ALA A 49 0.99 -4.56 9.90
CA ALA A 49 0.76 -3.83 8.64
C ALA A 49 -0.26 -4.50 7.68
N MET A 50 -0.28 -5.84 7.59
CA MET A 50 -1.23 -6.56 6.73
C MET A 50 -2.69 -6.39 7.19
N ASP A 51 -2.93 -6.43 8.49
CA ASP A 51 -4.26 -6.22 9.06
C ASP A 51 -4.71 -4.77 8.87
N VAL A 52 -3.79 -3.81 9.03
CA VAL A 52 -4.05 -2.39 8.72
C VAL A 52 -4.42 -2.22 7.26
N ILE A 53 -3.66 -2.82 6.33
CA ILE A 53 -3.95 -2.74 4.90
C ILE A 53 -5.35 -3.29 4.60
N LYS A 54 -5.68 -4.44 5.18
CA LYS A 54 -7.00 -5.06 5.03
C LYS A 54 -8.11 -4.16 5.56
N GLU A 55 -7.94 -3.61 6.75
CA GLU A 55 -8.95 -2.76 7.39
C GLU A 55 -9.16 -1.45 6.61
N VAL A 56 -8.06 -0.79 6.21
CA VAL A 56 -8.10 0.43 5.38
C VAL A 56 -8.77 0.13 4.04
N ASN A 57 -8.43 -0.97 3.38
CA ASN A 57 -9.08 -1.34 2.12
C ASN A 57 -10.58 -1.64 2.30
N GLN A 58 -10.98 -2.32 3.37
CA GLN A 58 -12.39 -2.61 3.65
C GLN A 58 -13.21 -1.34 3.92
N LYS A 59 -12.66 -0.38 4.67
CA LYS A 59 -13.37 0.84 5.04
C LYS A 59 -13.26 1.95 4.00
N PHE A 60 -12.11 2.10 3.36
CA PHE A 60 -11.75 3.26 2.54
C PHE A 60 -11.30 2.90 1.12
N GLY A 61 -11.21 1.63 0.73
CA GLY A 61 -10.58 1.21 -0.55
C GLY A 61 -11.26 1.71 -1.83
N LYS A 62 -12.46 2.32 -1.73
CA LYS A 62 -13.10 3.06 -2.84
C LYS A 62 -12.58 4.49 -2.98
N GLU A 63 -12.15 5.08 -1.87
CA GLU A 63 -11.73 6.46 -1.74
C GLU A 63 -10.21 6.60 -1.77
N VAL A 64 -9.46 5.60 -1.26
CA VAL A 64 -7.99 5.62 -1.24
C VAL A 64 -7.37 4.55 -2.14
N LEU A 65 -6.28 4.92 -2.81
CA LEU A 65 -5.35 4.04 -3.47
C LEU A 65 -4.27 3.63 -2.47
N LEU A 66 -4.41 2.41 -1.94
CA LEU A 66 -3.55 1.88 -0.89
C LEU A 66 -2.38 1.07 -1.47
N GLY A 67 -1.17 1.37 -1.04
CA GLY A 67 0.04 0.61 -1.33
C GLY A 67 0.63 -0.10 -0.12
N ALA A 68 1.54 -1.03 -0.38
CA ALA A 68 2.30 -1.74 0.64
C ALA A 68 3.81 -1.56 0.44
N GLY A 69 4.48 -1.12 1.49
CA GLY A 69 5.88 -0.71 1.46
C GLY A 69 6.85 -1.67 2.09
N THR A 70 8.13 -1.59 1.72
CA THR A 70 9.19 -2.44 2.29
C THR A 70 8.91 -3.93 2.04
N ILE A 71 8.43 -4.25 0.84
CA ILE A 71 8.25 -5.63 0.41
C ILE A 71 9.61 -6.22 0.01
N LEU A 72 9.99 -7.33 0.62
CA LEU A 72 11.30 -7.96 0.42
C LEU A 72 11.24 -9.25 -0.41
N ASP A 73 10.05 -9.88 -0.49
CA ASP A 73 9.85 -11.21 -1.05
C ASP A 73 8.46 -11.34 -1.73
N PRO A 74 8.31 -12.28 -2.68
CA PRO A 74 7.07 -12.45 -3.44
C PRO A 74 5.89 -12.99 -2.61
N GLU A 75 6.14 -13.70 -1.51
CA GLU A 75 5.11 -14.20 -0.61
C GLU A 75 4.40 -13.05 0.10
N THR A 76 5.17 -12.12 0.69
CA THR A 76 4.68 -10.90 1.31
C THR A 76 3.97 -10.02 0.29
N ALA A 77 4.53 -9.88 -0.94
CA ALA A 77 3.88 -9.18 -2.05
C ALA A 77 2.48 -9.74 -2.32
N ARG A 78 2.36 -11.07 -2.44
CA ARG A 78 1.09 -11.75 -2.65
C ARG A 78 0.11 -11.49 -1.52
N VAL A 79 0.54 -11.58 -0.27
CA VAL A 79 -0.31 -11.34 0.90
C VAL A 79 -0.79 -9.89 0.93
N ALA A 80 0.05 -8.92 0.58
CA ALA A 80 -0.35 -7.51 0.49
C ALA A 80 -1.47 -7.30 -0.54
N PHE A 81 -1.35 -7.89 -1.75
CA PHE A 81 -2.40 -7.81 -2.77
C PHE A 81 -3.71 -8.45 -2.31
N LEU A 82 -3.65 -9.62 -1.66
CA LEU A 82 -4.84 -10.30 -1.13
C LEU A 82 -5.55 -9.48 -0.04
N ASN A 83 -4.82 -8.64 0.70
CA ASN A 83 -5.39 -7.71 1.68
C ASN A 83 -5.84 -6.38 1.07
N GLY A 84 -5.58 -6.15 -0.22
CA GLY A 84 -6.15 -5.04 -0.98
C GLY A 84 -5.16 -3.97 -1.42
N ALA A 85 -3.86 -4.13 -1.18
CA ALA A 85 -2.85 -3.25 -1.77
C ALA A 85 -2.97 -3.24 -3.31
N LYS A 86 -2.77 -2.06 -3.91
CA LYS A 86 -2.90 -1.82 -5.36
C LYS A 86 -1.57 -1.56 -6.04
N PHE A 87 -0.56 -1.20 -5.26
CA PHE A 87 0.83 -1.10 -5.67
C PHE A 87 1.74 -1.52 -4.53
N LEU A 88 2.99 -1.85 -4.86
CA LEU A 88 4.03 -2.18 -3.88
C LEU A 88 5.19 -1.20 -3.99
N VAL A 89 5.95 -1.09 -2.91
CA VAL A 89 7.26 -0.41 -2.91
C VAL A 89 8.29 -1.33 -2.28
N THR A 90 9.38 -1.56 -3.01
CA THR A 90 10.48 -2.42 -2.61
C THR A 90 11.74 -1.58 -2.35
N PRO A 91 12.54 -1.86 -1.30
CA PRO A 91 13.76 -1.09 -1.03
C PRO A 91 14.90 -1.40 -2.02
N SER A 92 14.76 -2.45 -2.82
CA SER A 92 15.72 -2.87 -3.84
C SER A 92 15.01 -3.56 -5.01
N LEU A 93 15.71 -3.69 -6.14
CA LEU A 93 15.21 -4.43 -7.29
C LEU A 93 15.15 -5.93 -6.97
N ASN A 94 13.93 -6.49 -6.89
CA ASN A 94 13.71 -7.92 -6.73
C ASN A 94 12.85 -8.46 -7.89
N LEU A 95 13.46 -9.26 -8.77
CA LEU A 95 12.81 -9.78 -9.98
C LEU A 95 11.63 -10.72 -9.66
N GLU A 96 11.68 -11.47 -8.56
CA GLU A 96 10.58 -12.35 -8.17
C GLU A 96 9.37 -11.56 -7.64
N VAL A 97 9.61 -10.44 -6.95
CA VAL A 97 8.53 -9.51 -6.56
C VAL A 97 7.90 -8.85 -7.80
N ILE A 98 8.71 -8.46 -8.78
CA ILE A 98 8.20 -7.91 -10.06
C ILE A 98 7.35 -8.96 -10.78
N LYS A 99 7.86 -10.18 -10.90
CA LYS A 99 7.14 -11.30 -11.51
C LYS A 99 5.81 -11.57 -10.79
N MET A 100 5.79 -11.54 -9.46
CA MET A 100 4.56 -11.65 -8.68
C MET A 100 3.59 -10.50 -8.96
N SER A 101 4.07 -9.26 -8.94
CA SER A 101 3.24 -8.05 -9.16
C SER A 101 2.60 -8.03 -10.55
N ASN A 102 3.32 -8.48 -11.57
CA ASN A 102 2.79 -8.63 -12.93
C ASN A 102 1.60 -9.60 -12.99
N ARG A 103 1.57 -10.66 -12.17
CA ARG A 103 0.42 -11.59 -12.10
C ARG A 103 -0.85 -10.92 -11.55
N TYR A 104 -0.70 -9.86 -10.77
CA TYR A 104 -1.80 -9.07 -10.21
C TYR A 104 -2.09 -7.79 -11.01
N SER A 105 -1.42 -7.57 -12.15
CA SER A 105 -1.51 -6.31 -12.92
C SER A 105 -1.22 -5.05 -12.09
N ALA A 106 -0.37 -5.20 -11.07
CA ALA A 106 -0.05 -4.19 -10.07
C ALA A 106 1.27 -3.47 -10.38
N VAL A 107 1.34 -2.21 -9.96
CA VAL A 107 2.57 -1.40 -10.03
C VAL A 107 3.50 -1.81 -8.88
N VAL A 108 4.79 -1.89 -9.14
CA VAL A 108 5.86 -2.12 -8.15
C VAL A 108 7.11 -1.34 -8.53
#